data_AF-A0A1V8Z4L2-F1
#
_entry.id   AF-A0A1V8Z4L2-F1
#
_cell.length_a   1.000
_cell.length_b   1.000
_cell.length_c   1.000
_cell.angle_alpha   90.00
_cell.angle_beta   90.00
_cell.angle_gamma   90.00
#
_symmetry.space_group_name_H-M   'P 1'
#
loop_
_entity.id
_entity.type
_entity.pdbx_description
1 polymer ?
#
loop_
_entity_poly.entity_id
_entity_poly.type
_entity_poly.pdbx_seq_one_letter_code
_entity_poly.pdbx_strand_id
1 'polypeptide(L)'
;MRIKKSSGLIALICTLISISWLFFKKELTLSTISDALFLWALFFLIIGGFLWVFASGFFDHFQYSMKKAFSKNKTDYLKLSDVGKQSYGFWLWPGIFLLLLSLLFLLINTL
;
A
#
# COMPACT_ATOMS: atom_id res chain seq x y z
N MET A 1 2.54 -16.20 -0.53
CA MET A 1 2.90 -14.96 -1.26
C MET A 1 4.34 -15.07 -1.74
N ARG A 2 4.60 -15.09 -3.06
CA ARG A 2 5.97 -14.91 -3.56
C ARG A 2 6.29 -13.42 -3.50
N ILE A 3 7.06 -13.00 -2.50
CA ILE A 3 7.56 -11.63 -2.40
C ILE A 3 8.45 -11.40 -3.63
N LYS A 4 7.98 -10.62 -4.60
CA LYS A 4 8.83 -10.22 -5.72
C LYS A 4 9.94 -9.35 -5.14
N LYS A 5 11.21 -9.70 -5.41
CA LYS A 5 12.40 -8.94 -4.98
C LYS A 5 12.29 -7.43 -5.27
N SER A 6 11.54 -7.07 -6.31
CA SER A 6 11.22 -5.69 -6.70
C SER A 6 10.47 -4.86 -5.64
N SER A 7 9.63 -5.46 -4.81
CA SER A 7 8.85 -4.71 -3.79
C SER A 7 9.75 -4.15 -2.68
N GLY A 8 10.70 -4.94 -2.17
CA GLY A 8 11.67 -4.48 -1.17
C GLY A 8 12.60 -3.39 -1.69
N LEU A 9 12.97 -3.45 -2.98
CA LEU A 9 13.78 -2.41 -3.62
C LEU A 9 13.09 -1.04 -3.61
N ILE A 10 11.77 -1.01 -3.81
CA ILE A 10 11.00 0.25 -3.81
C ILE A 10 11.01 0.89 -2.42
N ALA A 11 10.80 0.11 -1.36
CA ALA A 11 10.89 0.62 0.00
C ALA A 11 12.28 1.20 0.32
N LEU A 12 13.34 0.53 -0.14
CA LEU A 12 14.72 0.99 0.03
C LEU A 12 14.96 2.30 -0.73
N ILE A 13 14.49 2.41 -1.98
CA ILE A 13 14.56 3.63 -2.78
C ILE A 13 13.79 4.79 -2.10
N CYS A 14 12.57 4.56 -1.64
CA CYS A 14 11.79 5.59 -0.91
C CYS A 14 12.52 6.07 0.35
N THR A 15 13.18 5.15 1.06
CA THR A 15 13.99 5.48 2.25
C THR A 15 15.19 6.34 1.88
N LEU A 16 15.96 5.96 0.85
CA LEU A 16 17.12 6.73 0.39
C LEU A 16 16.73 8.12 -0.12
N ILE A 17 15.64 8.23 -0.89
CA ILE A 17 15.12 9.52 -1.36
C ILE A 17 14.74 10.41 -0.17
N SER A 18 14.06 9.86 0.83
CA SER A 18 13.64 10.61 2.02
C SER A 18 14.84 11.12 2.82
N ILE A 19 15.83 10.27 3.07
CA ILE A 19 17.06 10.66 3.77
C ILE A 19 17.82 11.74 3.00
N SER A 20 17.99 11.55 1.69
CA SER A 20 18.70 12.49 0.83
C SER A 20 18.02 13.85 0.83
N TRP A 21 16.68 13.86 0.69
CA TRP A 21 15.87 15.09 0.72
C TRP A 21 15.99 15.85 2.04
N LEU A 22 15.88 15.15 3.16
CA LEU A 22 15.99 15.74 4.50
C LEU A 22 17.41 16.23 4.80
N PHE A 23 18.43 15.54 4.29
CA PHE A 23 19.82 15.97 4.37
C PHE A 23 20.04 17.32 3.66
N PHE A 24 19.52 17.48 2.44
CA PHE A 24 19.60 18.76 1.71
C PHE A 24 18.86 19.90 2.43
N LYS A 25 17.76 19.58 3.12
CA LYS A 25 17.01 20.55 3.94
C LYS A 25 17.67 20.89 5.27
N LYS A 26 18.72 20.17 5.69
CA LYS A 26 19.34 20.27 7.02
C LYS A 26 18.38 20.01 8.18
N GLU A 27 17.27 19.31 7.92
CA GLU A 27 16.23 18.96 8.90
C GLU A 27 16.30 17.48 9.26
N LEU A 28 17.49 16.87 9.19
CA LEU A 28 17.68 15.44 9.40
C LEU A 28 17.63 15.11 10.88
N THR A 29 16.43 14.79 11.36
CA THR A 29 16.14 14.32 12.72
C THR A 29 15.41 12.99 12.64
N LEU A 30 15.40 12.22 13.74
CA LEU A 30 14.68 10.94 13.77
C LEU A 30 13.18 11.12 13.57
N SER A 31 12.60 12.21 14.10
CA SER A 31 11.19 12.57 13.89
C SER A 31 10.88 12.85 12.41
N THR A 32 11.68 13.68 11.74
CA THR A 32 11.40 14.03 10.33
C THR A 32 11.59 12.86 9.38
N ILE A 33 12.53 11.95 9.69
CA ILE A 33 12.68 10.68 8.97
C ILE A 33 11.44 9.79 9.18
N SER A 34 10.98 9.65 10.43
CA SER A 34 9.76 8.91 10.74
C SER A 34 8.56 9.43 9.96
N ASP A 35 8.36 10.75 9.95
CA ASP A 35 7.22 11.39 9.26
C ASP A 35 7.28 11.18 7.75
N ALA A 36 8.46 11.34 7.14
CA ALA A 36 8.65 11.12 5.71
C ALA A 36 8.37 9.65 5.32
N LEU A 37 8.86 8.69 6.11
CA LEU A 37 8.61 7.27 5.89
C LEU A 37 7.13 6.92 6.08
N PHE A 38 6.46 7.54 7.07
CA PHE A 38 5.03 7.38 7.29
C PHE A 38 4.20 7.82 6.09
N LEU A 39 4.53 8.97 5.48
CA LEU A 39 3.83 9.47 4.30
C LEU A 39 3.97 8.52 3.10
N TRP A 40 5.17 7.96 2.88
CA TRP A 40 5.35 6.92 1.86
C TRP A 40 4.56 5.66 2.19
N ALA A 41 4.60 5.21 3.45
CA ALA A 41 3.83 4.05 3.90
C ALA A 41 2.33 4.24 3.64
N LEU A 42 1.79 5.42 3.97
CA LEU A 42 0.38 5.76 3.76
C LEU A 42 -0.02 5.63 2.29
N PHE A 43 0.78 6.18 1.38
CA PHE A 43 0.54 6.08 -0.07
C PHE A 43 0.43 4.61 -0.53
N PHE A 44 1.39 3.78 -0.13
CA PHE A 44 1.41 2.37 -0.47
C PHE A 44 0.26 1.58 0.17
N LEU A 45 -0.05 1.85 1.43
CA LEU A 45 -1.11 1.17 2.18
C LEU A 45 -2.49 1.52 1.67
N ILE A 46 -2.74 2.77 1.28
CA ILE A 46 -4.01 3.18 0.66
C ILE A 46 -4.22 2.36 -0.62
N ILE A 47 -3.27 2.42 -1.56
CA ILE A 47 -3.40 1.72 -2.86
C ILE A 47 -3.47 0.21 -2.66
N GLY A 48 -2.56 -0.34 -1.84
CA GLY A 48 -2.53 -1.77 -1.53
C GLY A 48 -3.79 -2.26 -0.83
N GLY A 49 -4.34 -1.46 0.08
CA GLY A 49 -5.59 -1.73 0.79
C GLY A 49 -6.78 -1.78 -0.16
N PHE A 50 -6.91 -0.78 -1.04
CA PHE A 50 -7.94 -0.80 -2.09
C PHE A 50 -7.82 -2.03 -2.99
N LEU A 51 -6.62 -2.31 -3.51
CA LEU A 51 -6.38 -3.48 -4.36
C LEU A 51 -6.65 -4.80 -3.63
N TRP A 52 -6.40 -4.86 -2.32
CA TRP A 52 -6.71 -6.02 -1.50
C TRP A 52 -8.21 -6.21 -1.32
N VAL A 53 -8.97 -5.13 -1.10
CA VAL A 53 -10.43 -5.18 -1.09
C VAL A 53 -10.98 -5.61 -2.45
N PHE A 54 -10.42 -5.12 -3.57
CA PHE A 54 -10.75 -5.63 -4.90
C PHE A 54 -10.47 -7.13 -5.02
N ALA A 55 -9.27 -7.58 -4.62
CA ALA A 55 -8.85 -8.98 -4.67
C ALA A 55 -9.71 -9.91 -3.81
N SER A 56 -10.34 -9.40 -2.74
CA SER A 56 -11.15 -10.17 -1.79
C SER A 56 -12.46 -10.71 -2.39
N GLY A 57 -12.91 -10.17 -3.53
CA GLY A 57 -14.21 -10.52 -4.11
C GLY A 57 -15.39 -9.75 -3.51
N PHE A 58 -15.15 -8.76 -2.63
CA PHE A 58 -16.20 -7.87 -2.12
C PHE A 58 -17.00 -7.20 -3.24
N PHE A 59 -16.30 -6.56 -4.18
CA PHE A 59 -16.95 -5.90 -5.31
C PHE A 59 -17.64 -6.88 -6.26
N ASP A 60 -17.10 -8.10 -6.37
CA ASP A 60 -17.73 -9.16 -7.15
C ASP A 60 -19.09 -9.56 -6.56
N HIS A 61 -19.14 -9.70 -5.22
CA HIS A 61 -20.37 -9.98 -4.50
C HIS A 61 -21.37 -8.81 -4.52
N PHE A 62 -20.87 -7.57 -4.46
CA PHE A 62 -21.69 -6.37 -4.59
C PHE A 62 -22.36 -6.29 -5.97
N GLN A 63 -21.60 -6.54 -7.04
CA GLN A 63 -22.12 -6.57 -8.41
C GLN A 63 -23.19 -7.67 -8.57
N TYR A 64 -22.94 -8.86 -8.02
CA TYR A 64 -23.93 -9.94 -8.01
C TYR A 64 -25.22 -9.53 -7.28
N SER A 65 -25.09 -8.95 -6.08
CA SER A 65 -26.23 -8.56 -5.23
C SER A 65 -27.07 -7.46 -5.87
N MET A 66 -26.43 -6.42 -6.43
CA MET A 66 -27.10 -5.35 -7.17
C MET A 66 -27.88 -5.92 -8.35
N LYS A 67 -27.27 -6.80 -9.14
CA LYS A 67 -27.93 -7.36 -10.32
C LYS A 67 -29.13 -8.25 -9.95
N LYS A 68 -29.03 -9.01 -8.86
CA LYS A 68 -30.14 -9.79 -8.30
C LYS A 68 -31.30 -8.87 -7.87
N ALA A 69 -31.00 -7.70 -7.30
CA ALA A 69 -32.02 -6.72 -6.91
C ALA A 69 -32.67 -6.00 -8.11
N PHE A 70 -31.93 -5.78 -9.20
CA PHE A 70 -32.38 -4.96 -10.35
C PHE A 70 -32.74 -5.78 -11.62
N SER A 71 -32.81 -7.11 -11.56
CA SER A 71 -33.20 -8.02 -12.68
C SER A 71 -32.55 -7.73 -14.05
N LYS A 72 -31.32 -7.19 -14.07
CA LYS A 72 -30.59 -6.87 -15.31
C LYS A 72 -30.01 -8.14 -15.96
N ASN A 73 -30.11 -8.27 -17.29
CA ASN A 73 -29.69 -9.44 -18.07
C ASN A 73 -28.17 -9.76 -18.02
N LYS A 74 -27.83 -11.03 -18.29
CA LYS A 74 -26.49 -11.66 -18.26
C LYS A 74 -25.51 -11.09 -19.30
N THR A 75 -25.01 -9.88 -19.11
CA THR A 75 -23.79 -9.41 -19.79
C THR A 75 -22.54 -10.01 -19.14
N ASP A 76 -21.50 -10.20 -19.96
CA ASP A 76 -20.21 -10.77 -19.58
C ASP A 76 -19.59 -10.11 -18.34
N TYR A 77 -18.98 -10.94 -17.50
CA TYR A 77 -18.53 -10.57 -16.17
C TYR A 77 -17.05 -10.16 -16.19
N LEU A 78 -16.76 -8.89 -15.90
CA LEU A 78 -15.40 -8.47 -15.56
C LEU A 78 -15.13 -8.81 -14.09
N LYS A 79 -14.28 -9.82 -13.84
CA LYS A 79 -13.81 -10.17 -12.48
C LYS A 79 -12.88 -9.08 -11.96
N LEU A 80 -13.44 -8.18 -11.14
CA LEU A 80 -12.67 -7.14 -10.46
C LEU A 80 -11.67 -7.74 -9.45
N SER A 81 -11.96 -8.93 -8.91
CA SER A 81 -11.00 -9.65 -8.06
C SER A 81 -9.73 -10.06 -8.77
N ASP A 82 -9.75 -10.27 -10.09
CA ASP A 82 -8.56 -10.65 -10.84
C ASP A 82 -7.59 -9.46 -11.01
N VAL A 83 -8.11 -8.23 -11.09
CA VAL A 83 -7.31 -7.00 -11.13
C VAL A 83 -6.54 -6.79 -9.82
N GLY A 84 -7.20 -7.02 -8.68
CA GLY A 84 -6.59 -6.87 -7.36
C GLY A 84 -5.56 -7.95 -7.07
N LYS A 85 -5.89 -9.22 -7.35
CA LYS A 85 -5.11 -10.41 -6.93
C LYS A 85 -3.65 -10.40 -7.38
N GLN A 86 -3.37 -9.88 -8.57
CA GLN A 86 -2.02 -9.90 -9.13
C GLN A 86 -1.11 -8.81 -8.53
N SER A 87 -1.70 -7.74 -8.01
CA SER A 87 -0.99 -6.49 -7.72
C SER A 87 -1.02 -6.08 -6.26
N TYR A 88 -2.04 -6.45 -5.46
CA TYR A 88 -2.19 -5.94 -4.09
C TYR A 88 -0.97 -6.17 -3.19
N GLY A 89 -0.35 -7.36 -3.28
CA GLY A 89 0.81 -7.71 -2.46
C GLY A 89 2.07 -6.90 -2.80
N PHE A 90 2.20 -6.43 -4.03
CA PHE A 90 3.31 -5.54 -4.43
C PHE A 90 3.20 -4.18 -3.78
N TRP A 91 1.99 -3.67 -3.57
CA TRP A 91 1.73 -2.36 -2.94
C TRP A 91 1.70 -2.44 -1.42
N LEU A 92 1.12 -3.50 -0.84
CA LEU A 92 1.05 -3.64 0.62
C LEU A 92 2.41 -3.89 1.27
N TRP A 93 3.28 -4.68 0.63
CA TRP A 93 4.55 -5.08 1.27
C TRP A 93 5.49 -3.90 1.57
N PRO A 94 5.77 -2.97 0.63
CA PRO A 94 6.52 -1.75 0.91
C PRO A 94 5.84 -0.89 1.96
N GLY A 95 4.51 -0.75 1.89
CA GLY A 95 3.74 0.06 2.84
C GLY A 95 3.87 -0.42 4.29
N ILE A 96 3.71 -1.72 4.52
CA ILE A 96 3.86 -2.32 5.85
C ILE A 96 5.30 -2.17 6.36
N PHE A 97 6.29 -2.43 5.50
CA PHE A 97 7.69 -2.31 5.88
C PHE A 97 8.05 -0.88 6.28
N LEU A 98 7.68 0.10 5.46
CA LEU A 98 7.92 1.53 5.72
C LEU A 98 7.18 2.00 6.98
N LEU A 99 5.97 1.50 7.23
CA LEU A 99 5.22 1.81 8.45
C LEU A 99 5.94 1.30 9.70
N LEU A 100 6.38 0.05 9.71
CA LEU A 100 7.12 -0.52 10.83
C LEU A 100 8.43 0.26 11.08
N LEU A 101 9.14 0.61 10.01
CA LEU A 101 10.37 1.39 10.11
C LEU A 101 10.12 2.80 10.65
N SER A 102 9.05 3.47 10.18
CA SER A 102 8.62 4.77 10.70
C SER A 102 8.31 4.70 12.20
N LEU A 103 7.52 3.72 12.63
CA LEU A 103 7.20 3.53 14.05
C LEU A 103 8.45 3.26 14.90
N LEU A 104 9.41 2.47 14.40
CA LEU A 104 10.68 2.26 15.09
C LEU A 104 11.46 3.55 15.29
N PHE A 105 11.56 4.40 14.25
CA PHE A 105 12.23 5.70 14.37
C PHE A 105 11.51 6.63 15.36
N LEU A 106 10.18 6.64 15.36
CA LEU A 106 9.39 7.42 16.31
C LEU A 106 9.60 6.94 17.75
N LEU A 107 9.61 5.62 17.98
CA LEU A 107 9.87 5.03 19.29
C LEU A 107 11.27 5.36 19.80
N ILE A 108 12.29 5.25 18.95
CA ILE A 108 13.66 5.60 19.33
C ILE A 108 13.78 7.11 19.64
N ASN A 109 13.03 7.96 18.93
CA ASN A 109 13.03 9.41 19.19
C ASN A 109 12.32 9.80 20.50
N THR A 110 11.41 8.95 20.99
CA THR A 110 10.58 9.23 22.19
C THR A 110 11.09 8.57 23.47
N LEU A 111 12.05 7.65 23.35
CA LEU A 111 12.82 7.04 24.45
C LEU A 111 13.98 7.95 24.87
#